data_AF-A0A563W0P1-F1
#
_entry.id   AF-A0A563W0P1-F1
#
_cell.length_a   1.000
_cell.length_b   1.000
_cell.length_c   1.000
_cell.angle_alpha   90.00
_cell.angle_beta   90.00
_cell.angle_gamma   90.00
#
_symmetry.space_group_name_H-M   'P 1'
#
loop_
_entity.id
_entity.type
_entity.pdbx_description
1 polymer ?
#
loop_
_entity_poly.entity_id
_entity_poly.type
_entity_poly.pdbx_seq_one_letter_code
_entity_poly.pdbx_strand_id
1 'polypeptide(L)'
;MGISGSLQDFSLPEILQIIDNGSKSGRLSITSSLKGKALQNQGTNDLWFKNGNFVALSNPFKYNNLLSLIKKENIISSKNIVKLYSLEREISIPLGEYCLQQSLLSVERVNQLLENQLKEVYSLFELDDGWFFFDDADSNNQVSEPKESFPLMEMTGKKCDTLTISLQGMRSLSKLDNRLTEQMPEPNSGLIKLEDNLNCKLLPIEACLWDDANGKMSLKKIAQKTLFEIQDLQTTALRLILIGLLEEVPVSREEPQTYAAPSLERKLALSSTNSMVKTKSQGKVSNSLLGNLVDFLRNNF
;
A
#
# COMPACT_ATOMS: atom_id res chain seq x y z
N MET A 1 13.43 -15.47 -0.64
CA MET A 1 12.20 -16.21 -0.28
C MET A 1 11.07 -15.49 -0.99
N GLY A 2 10.21 -16.21 -1.70
CA GLY A 2 9.14 -15.57 -2.47
C GLY A 2 7.80 -15.62 -1.74
N ILE A 3 6.95 -14.61 -1.93
CA ILE A 3 5.54 -14.66 -1.53
C ILE A 3 4.71 -14.61 -2.80
N SER A 4 3.88 -15.63 -3.05
CA SER A 4 2.99 -15.69 -4.21
C SER A 4 1.55 -15.87 -3.76
N GLY A 5 0.59 -15.33 -4.52
CA GLY A 5 -0.81 -15.57 -4.25
C GLY A 5 -1.73 -14.92 -5.29
N SER A 6 -3.03 -15.07 -5.07
CA SER A 6 -4.06 -14.40 -5.84
C SER A 6 -4.36 -13.01 -5.26
N LEU A 7 -4.65 -12.04 -6.13
CA LEU A 7 -5.17 -10.73 -5.73
C LEU A 7 -6.59 -10.82 -5.14
N GLN A 8 -7.27 -11.96 -5.33
CA GLN A 8 -8.54 -12.27 -4.67
C GLN A 8 -8.38 -12.63 -3.19
N ASP A 9 -7.21 -13.14 -2.79
CA ASP A 9 -6.92 -13.49 -1.40
C ASP A 9 -6.27 -12.31 -0.65
N PHE A 10 -5.38 -11.59 -1.33
CA PHE A 10 -4.73 -10.39 -0.78
C PHE A 10 -4.90 -9.21 -1.72
N SER A 11 -5.44 -8.12 -1.21
CA SER A 11 -5.51 -6.88 -1.96
C SER A 11 -4.10 -6.27 -2.13
N LEU A 12 -3.90 -5.51 -3.20
CA LEU A 12 -2.63 -4.80 -3.44
C LEU A 12 -2.17 -3.93 -2.24
N PRO A 13 -3.01 -3.13 -1.58
CA PRO A 13 -2.57 -2.36 -0.40
C PRO A 13 -2.04 -3.24 0.74
N GLU A 14 -2.60 -4.44 0.95
CA GLU A 14 -2.14 -5.37 1.99
C GLU A 14 -0.78 -5.97 1.62
N ILE A 15 -0.56 -6.32 0.35
CA ILE A 15 0.74 -6.78 -0.14
C ILE A 15 1.80 -5.69 0.06
N LEU A 16 1.45 -4.45 -0.27
CA LEU A 16 2.31 -3.29 -0.06
C LEU A 16 2.61 -3.04 1.42
N GLN A 17 1.63 -3.24 2.30
CA GLN A 17 1.83 -3.16 3.76
C GLN A 17 2.83 -4.22 4.26
N ILE A 18 2.80 -5.45 3.72
CA ILE A 18 3.78 -6.49 4.06
C ILE A 18 5.19 -6.08 3.63
N ILE A 19 5.33 -5.48 2.45
CA ILE A 19 6.61 -5.00 1.93
C ILE A 19 7.17 -3.86 2.80
N ASP A 20 6.31 -2.92 3.19
CA ASP A 20 6.68 -1.75 3.99
C ASP A 20 7.07 -2.14 5.43
N ASN A 21 6.21 -2.87 6.13
CA ASN A 21 6.47 -3.34 7.50
C ASN A 21 7.70 -4.24 7.60
N GLY A 22 7.95 -5.05 6.56
CA GLY A 22 9.14 -5.88 6.47
C GLY A 22 10.40 -5.13 6.02
N SER A 23 10.28 -3.86 5.62
CA SER A 23 11.32 -3.08 4.93
C SER A 23 11.98 -3.88 3.80
N LYS A 24 11.16 -4.64 3.07
CA LYS A 24 11.64 -5.60 2.07
C LYS A 24 12.21 -4.87 0.86
N SER A 25 13.24 -5.47 0.28
CA SER A 25 13.79 -5.08 -1.02
C SER A 25 13.54 -6.23 -1.98
N GLY A 26 13.12 -5.95 -3.22
CA GLY A 26 12.75 -7.01 -4.15
C GLY A 26 11.87 -6.52 -5.29
N ARG A 27 11.34 -7.50 -6.03
CA ARG A 27 10.43 -7.27 -7.17
C ARG A 27 9.07 -7.87 -6.88
N LEU A 28 8.02 -7.06 -6.99
CA LEU A 28 6.63 -7.49 -6.99
C LEU A 28 6.13 -7.57 -8.43
N SER A 29 5.98 -8.78 -8.94
CA SER A 29 5.41 -9.07 -10.24
C SER A 29 3.90 -9.26 -10.12
N ILE A 30 3.12 -8.49 -10.88
CA ILE A 30 1.65 -8.57 -10.92
C ILE A 30 1.20 -8.95 -12.33
N THR A 31 0.42 -10.02 -12.43
CA THR A 31 -0.16 -10.53 -13.68
C THR A 31 -1.68 -10.48 -13.61
N SER A 32 -2.33 -9.87 -14.59
CA SER A 32 -3.79 -9.84 -14.66
C SER A 32 -4.34 -11.10 -15.34
N SER A 33 -5.44 -11.65 -14.81
CA SER A 33 -6.07 -12.91 -15.26
C SER A 33 -7.07 -12.73 -16.41
N LEU A 34 -7.25 -11.51 -16.95
CA LEU A 34 -8.36 -11.20 -17.86
C LEU A 34 -8.38 -12.03 -19.17
N LYS A 35 -9.18 -13.09 -19.17
CA LYS A 35 -9.71 -13.76 -20.38
C LYS A 35 -10.81 -12.88 -20.99
N GLY A 36 -10.43 -11.83 -21.72
CA GLY A 36 -11.42 -10.96 -22.36
C GLY A 36 -10.81 -9.96 -23.34
N LYS A 37 -11.36 -9.93 -24.56
CA LYS A 37 -10.86 -9.23 -25.76
C LYS A 37 -10.67 -7.71 -25.60
N ALA A 38 -9.54 -7.27 -25.01
CA ALA A 38 -8.87 -5.99 -25.28
C ALA A 38 -7.43 -5.92 -24.70
N LEU A 39 -6.86 -7.06 -24.31
CA LEU A 39 -5.62 -7.15 -23.52
C LEU A 39 -4.55 -8.06 -24.15
N GLN A 40 -4.43 -8.07 -25.48
CA GLN A 40 -3.35 -8.80 -26.15
C GLN A 40 -1.95 -8.17 -25.93
N ASN A 41 -1.81 -7.12 -25.10
CA ASN A 41 -0.58 -6.34 -24.92
C ASN A 41 -0.17 -6.06 -23.45
N GLN A 42 -0.74 -6.72 -22.44
CA GLN A 42 -0.31 -6.49 -21.04
C GLN A 42 0.30 -7.75 -20.45
N GLY A 43 1.63 -7.82 -20.52
CA GLY A 43 2.40 -8.71 -19.69
C GLY A 43 2.58 -8.17 -18.28
N THR A 44 3.26 -8.98 -17.46
CA THR A 44 3.58 -8.74 -16.05
C THR A 44 4.03 -7.30 -15.78
N ASN A 45 3.42 -6.64 -14.80
CA ASN A 45 3.94 -5.37 -14.28
C ASN A 45 4.83 -5.68 -13.08
N ASP A 46 6.09 -5.29 -13.17
CA ASP A 46 7.08 -5.52 -12.13
C ASP A 46 7.36 -4.23 -11.38
N LEU A 47 6.97 -4.18 -10.11
CA LEU A 47 7.21 -3.07 -9.21
C LEU A 47 8.44 -3.40 -8.37
N TRP A 48 9.41 -2.50 -8.36
CA TRP A 48 10.65 -2.69 -7.63
C TRP A 48 10.65 -1.87 -6.35
N PHE A 49 11.08 -2.53 -5.27
CA PHE A 49 11.12 -1.97 -3.93
C PHE A 49 12.52 -2.08 -3.34
N LYS A 50 12.94 -1.05 -2.61
CA LYS A 50 14.19 -0.99 -1.86
C LYS A 50 13.93 -0.45 -0.47
N ASN A 51 14.22 -1.25 0.55
CA ASN A 51 13.99 -0.95 1.96
C ASN A 51 12.55 -0.46 2.22
N GLY A 52 11.55 -1.20 1.73
CA GLY A 52 10.14 -0.84 1.88
C GLY A 52 9.68 0.34 1.01
N ASN A 53 10.54 0.95 0.19
CA ASN A 53 10.18 2.08 -0.68
C ASN A 53 10.11 1.65 -2.14
N PHE A 54 9.12 2.13 -2.88
CA PHE A 54 9.05 1.95 -4.33
C PHE A 54 10.15 2.76 -5.04
N VAL A 55 10.80 2.15 -6.03
CA VAL A 55 11.91 2.76 -6.78
C VAL A 55 11.74 2.77 -8.29
N ALA A 56 10.99 1.82 -8.86
CA ALA A 56 10.75 1.75 -10.30
C ALA A 56 9.57 0.85 -10.64
N LEU A 57 8.93 1.16 -11.76
CA LEU A 57 8.03 0.25 -12.46
C LEU A 57 8.74 -0.21 -13.74
N SER A 58 8.79 -1.51 -13.97
CA SER A 58 9.24 -2.11 -15.23
C SER A 58 8.13 -2.98 -15.80
N ASN A 59 7.94 -2.95 -17.11
CA ASN A 59 7.08 -3.90 -17.79
C ASN A 59 7.85 -4.43 -19.01
N PRO A 60 8.21 -5.73 -19.04
CA PRO A 60 9.03 -6.28 -20.11
C PRO A 60 8.33 -6.29 -21.48
N PHE A 61 6.99 -6.16 -21.51
CA PHE A 61 6.20 -6.22 -22.74
C PHE A 61 5.71 -4.85 -23.21
N LYS A 62 5.60 -3.88 -22.30
CA LYS A 62 5.36 -2.49 -22.69
C LYS A 62 6.72 -1.84 -22.93
N TYR A 63 6.93 -1.31 -24.13
CA TYR A 63 8.02 -0.37 -24.41
C TYR A 63 7.80 0.98 -23.68
N ASN A 64 7.38 0.97 -22.40
CA ASN A 64 7.09 2.11 -21.51
C ASN A 64 8.19 2.31 -20.47
N ASN A 65 9.39 1.83 -20.77
CA ASN A 65 10.58 2.05 -19.97
C ASN A 65 10.82 3.56 -19.74
N LEU A 66 11.45 3.94 -18.64
CA LEU A 66 11.79 5.33 -18.32
C LEU A 66 12.48 6.03 -19.51
N LEU A 67 13.36 5.30 -20.20
CA LEU A 67 14.04 5.77 -21.41
C LEU A 67 13.09 6.00 -22.59
N SER A 68 12.05 5.18 -22.75
CA SER A 68 11.05 5.38 -23.79
C SER A 68 10.11 6.55 -23.47
N LEU A 69 9.79 6.79 -22.18
CA LEU A 69 9.09 8.00 -21.73
C LEU A 69 9.92 9.25 -22.05
N ILE A 70 11.21 9.24 -21.72
CA ILE A 70 12.15 10.32 -22.07
C ILE A 70 12.19 10.56 -23.60
N LYS A 71 12.19 9.49 -24.40
CA LYS A 71 12.14 9.57 -25.86
C LYS A 71 10.82 10.16 -26.36
N LYS A 72 9.68 9.70 -25.82
CA LYS A 72 8.33 10.11 -26.23
C LYS A 72 8.08 11.59 -25.94
N GLU A 73 8.58 12.08 -24.81
CA GLU A 73 8.47 13.49 -24.42
C GLU A 73 9.51 14.39 -25.12
N ASN A 74 10.34 13.85 -26.03
CA ASN A 74 11.43 14.57 -26.73
C ASN A 74 12.34 15.36 -25.77
N ILE A 75 12.51 14.88 -24.53
CA ILE A 75 13.23 15.62 -23.48
C ILE A 75 14.73 15.67 -23.79
N ILE A 76 15.25 14.62 -24.43
CA ILE A 76 16.66 14.44 -24.73
C ILE A 76 16.86 14.27 -26.25
N SER A 77 17.94 14.83 -26.79
CA SER A 77 18.31 14.67 -28.20
C SER A 77 18.52 13.20 -28.58
N SER A 78 18.14 12.83 -29.81
CA SER A 78 18.28 11.45 -30.32
C SER A 78 19.70 10.89 -30.22
N LYS A 79 20.73 11.74 -30.35
CA LYS A 79 22.14 11.37 -30.17
C LYS A 79 22.46 10.94 -28.74
N ASN A 80 21.88 11.60 -27.75
CA ASN A 80 22.10 11.28 -26.34
C ASN A 80 21.32 10.02 -25.94
N ILE A 81 20.15 9.76 -26.53
CA ILE A 81 19.41 8.51 -26.33
C ILE A 81 20.23 7.30 -26.78
N VAL A 82 20.85 7.36 -27.96
CA VAL A 82 21.72 6.27 -28.46
C VAL A 82 22.91 6.04 -27.52
N LYS A 83 23.49 7.11 -26.96
CA LYS A 83 24.54 7.00 -25.93
C LYS A 83 24.03 6.33 -24.65
N LEU A 84 22.81 6.64 -24.21
CA LEU A 84 22.23 6.01 -23.02
C LEU A 84 22.01 4.50 -23.22
N TYR A 85 21.56 4.07 -24.41
CA TYR A 85 21.47 2.64 -24.74
C TYR A 85 22.84 1.95 -24.73
N SER A 86 23.89 2.60 -25.23
CA SER A 86 25.24 2.01 -25.18
C SER A 86 25.81 1.88 -23.76
N LEU A 87 25.31 2.69 -22.82
CA LEU A 87 25.77 2.73 -21.42
C LEU A 87 24.98 1.82 -20.48
N GLU A 88 23.94 1.13 -20.96
CA GLU A 88 23.07 0.27 -20.13
C GLU A 88 23.85 -0.75 -19.29
N ARG A 89 24.97 -1.26 -19.79
CA ARG A 89 25.82 -2.24 -19.09
C ARG A 89 26.86 -1.62 -18.15
N GLU A 90 27.12 -0.33 -18.27
CA GLU A 90 28.18 0.39 -17.54
C GLU A 90 27.62 1.30 -16.44
N ILE A 91 26.32 1.58 -16.49
CA ILE A 91 25.63 2.42 -15.52
C ILE A 91 25.52 1.67 -14.17
N SER A 92 26.12 2.26 -13.13
CA SER A 92 26.05 1.79 -11.74
C SER A 92 25.08 2.59 -10.86
N ILE A 93 24.49 3.66 -11.41
CA ILE A 93 23.56 4.56 -10.73
C ILE A 93 22.22 4.62 -11.47
N PRO A 94 21.10 4.99 -10.82
CA PRO A 94 19.81 5.15 -11.50
C PRO A 94 19.88 6.11 -12.70
N LEU A 95 19.19 5.78 -13.79
CA LEU A 95 19.20 6.56 -15.03
C LEU A 95 18.74 8.01 -14.82
N GLY A 96 17.72 8.22 -13.99
CA GLY A 96 17.27 9.58 -13.68
C GLY A 96 18.33 10.40 -12.95
N GLU A 97 19.10 9.78 -12.05
CA GLU A 97 20.20 10.43 -11.34
C GLU A 97 21.38 10.74 -12.27
N TYR A 98 21.75 9.78 -13.12
CA TYR A 98 22.77 10.01 -14.16
C TYR A 98 22.38 11.17 -15.07
N CYS A 99 21.12 11.22 -15.52
CA CYS A 99 20.61 12.32 -16.34
C CYS A 99 20.64 13.67 -15.62
N LEU A 100 20.41 13.72 -14.31
CA LEU A 100 20.55 14.94 -13.51
C LEU A 100 22.01 15.39 -13.43
N GLN A 101 22.93 14.48 -13.14
CA GLN A 101 24.37 14.78 -13.04
C GLN A 101 24.94 15.31 -14.37
N GLN A 102 24.48 14.75 -15.48
CA GLN A 102 24.87 15.19 -16.83
C GLN A 102 24.10 16.43 -17.32
N SER A 103 23.25 17.04 -16.48
CA SER A 103 22.37 18.16 -16.84
C SER A 103 21.48 17.89 -18.07
N LEU A 104 21.15 16.61 -18.31
CA LEU A 104 20.27 16.18 -19.39
C LEU A 104 18.78 16.31 -19.01
N LEU A 105 18.47 16.20 -17.72
CA LEU A 105 17.15 16.39 -17.16
C LEU A 105 17.20 17.40 -16.00
N SER A 106 16.09 18.11 -15.76
CA SER A 106 15.91 18.90 -14.54
C SER A 106 15.24 18.07 -13.44
N VAL A 107 15.32 18.53 -12.18
CA VAL A 107 14.71 17.85 -11.03
C VAL A 107 13.19 17.72 -11.22
N GLU A 108 12.55 18.74 -11.77
CA GLU A 108 11.12 18.75 -12.05
C GLU A 108 10.74 17.68 -13.07
N ARG A 109 11.57 17.49 -14.12
CA ARG A 109 11.35 16.46 -15.13
C ARG A 109 11.50 15.05 -14.56
N VAL A 110 12.50 14.82 -13.70
CA VAL A 110 12.65 13.54 -13.02
C VAL A 110 11.44 13.24 -12.13
N ASN A 111 10.93 14.24 -11.42
CA ASN A 111 9.69 14.08 -10.63
C ASN A 111 8.49 13.75 -11.54
N GLN A 112 8.33 14.41 -12.68
CA GLN A 112 7.26 14.10 -13.65
C GLN A 112 7.35 12.67 -14.18
N LEU A 113 8.56 12.17 -14.43
CA LEU A 113 8.76 10.78 -14.86
C LEU A 113 8.34 9.78 -13.78
N LEU A 114 8.69 10.05 -12.51
CA LEU A 114 8.23 9.24 -11.38
C LEU A 114 6.69 9.28 -11.26
N GLU A 115 6.08 10.46 -11.35
CA GLU A 115 4.62 10.61 -11.32
C GLU A 115 3.93 9.83 -12.44
N ASN A 116 4.54 9.75 -13.63
CA ASN A 116 4.01 8.94 -14.73
C ASN A 116 4.09 7.43 -14.42
N GLN A 117 5.18 6.95 -13.81
CA GLN A 117 5.26 5.56 -13.32
C GLN A 117 4.21 5.29 -12.23
N LEU A 118 4.02 6.23 -11.30
CA LEU A 118 3.03 6.11 -10.23
C LEU A 118 1.59 6.04 -10.75
N LYS A 119 1.25 6.77 -11.81
CA LYS A 119 -0.07 6.64 -12.46
C LYS A 119 -0.32 5.24 -12.97
N GLU A 120 0.68 4.59 -13.56
CA GLU A 120 0.57 3.19 -13.97
C GLU A 120 0.42 2.27 -12.75
N VAL A 121 1.16 2.52 -11.67
CA VAL A 121 0.99 1.78 -10.40
C VAL A 121 -0.42 1.94 -9.83
N TYR A 122 -0.99 3.14 -9.82
CA TYR A 122 -2.35 3.37 -9.32
C TYR A 122 -3.41 2.63 -10.13
N SER A 123 -3.19 2.44 -11.44
CA SER A 123 -4.09 1.62 -12.26
C SER A 123 -4.11 0.14 -11.86
N LEU A 124 -3.08 -0.35 -11.15
CA LEU A 124 -3.03 -1.73 -10.67
C LEU A 124 -3.93 -1.96 -9.45
N PHE A 125 -4.33 -0.90 -8.74
CA PHE A 125 -5.29 -1.01 -7.66
C PHE A 125 -6.69 -1.35 -8.17
N GLU A 126 -7.01 -1.00 -9.42
CA GLU A 126 -8.30 -1.32 -10.06
C GLU A 126 -8.37 -2.78 -10.59
N LEU A 127 -7.36 -3.61 -10.34
CA LEU A 127 -7.37 -5.01 -10.77
C LEU A 127 -8.22 -5.86 -9.83
N ASP A 128 -9.34 -6.38 -10.36
CA ASP A 128 -10.24 -7.29 -9.62
C ASP A 128 -9.66 -8.72 -9.48
N ASP A 129 -8.83 -9.15 -10.45
CA ASP A 129 -8.27 -10.51 -10.48
C ASP A 129 -6.87 -10.55 -11.10
N GLY A 130 -6.02 -11.41 -10.54
CA GLY A 130 -4.64 -11.57 -10.95
C GLY A 130 -3.81 -12.39 -9.97
N TRP A 131 -2.60 -12.71 -10.40
CA TRP A 131 -1.59 -13.38 -9.58
C TRP A 131 -0.44 -12.42 -9.29
N PHE A 132 0.02 -12.42 -8.04
CA PHE A 132 1.20 -11.71 -7.63
C PHE A 132 2.31 -12.66 -7.23
N PHE A 133 3.55 -12.22 -7.43
CA PHE A 133 4.75 -12.87 -6.93
C PHE A 133 5.74 -11.81 -6.47
N PHE A 134 6.07 -11.82 -5.19
CA PHE A 134 7.13 -11.02 -4.61
C PHE A 134 8.39 -11.86 -4.46
N ASP A 135 9.49 -11.45 -5.07
CA ASP A 135 10.80 -12.09 -4.89
C ASP A 135 11.75 -11.16 -4.14
N ASP A 136 12.16 -11.59 -2.94
CA ASP A 136 13.09 -10.87 -2.08
C ASP A 136 14.47 -10.77 -2.75
N ALA A 137 15.04 -9.56 -2.77
CA ALA A 137 16.41 -9.34 -3.20
C ALA A 137 17.40 -9.91 -2.17
N ASP A 138 18.47 -10.54 -2.67
CA ASP A 138 19.58 -11.03 -1.87
C ASP A 138 20.47 -9.88 -1.34
N SER A 139 21.51 -10.23 -0.58
CA SER A 139 22.48 -9.26 -0.05
C SER A 139 23.21 -8.46 -1.14
N ASN A 140 23.18 -8.91 -2.39
CA ASN A 140 23.79 -8.25 -3.55
C ASN A 140 22.78 -7.41 -4.34
N ASN A 141 21.56 -7.20 -3.81
CA ASN A 141 20.45 -6.55 -4.51
C ASN A 141 20.06 -7.28 -5.81
N GLN A 142 20.12 -8.61 -5.80
CA GLN A 142 19.69 -9.45 -6.92
C GLN A 142 18.46 -10.26 -6.52
N VAL A 143 17.48 -10.23 -7.41
CA VAL A 143 16.27 -11.05 -7.32
C VAL A 143 16.60 -12.43 -7.91
N SER A 144 15.98 -13.50 -7.42
CA SER A 144 16.42 -14.87 -7.72
C SER A 144 15.82 -15.42 -9.01
N GLU A 145 14.58 -15.05 -9.34
CA GLU A 145 13.83 -15.66 -10.45
C GLU A 145 13.15 -14.62 -11.37
N PRO A 146 13.67 -14.40 -12.59
CA PRO A 146 15.04 -14.69 -13.04
C PRO A 146 16.07 -13.88 -12.26
N LYS A 147 17.33 -14.34 -12.30
CA LYS A 147 18.45 -13.66 -11.64
C LYS A 147 18.70 -12.29 -12.25
N GLU A 148 18.14 -11.26 -11.64
CA GLU A 148 18.14 -9.90 -12.14
C GLU A 148 18.56 -8.93 -11.04
N SER A 149 19.43 -7.98 -11.39
CA SER A 149 19.70 -6.81 -10.56
C SER A 149 18.56 -5.80 -10.68
N PHE A 150 18.51 -4.86 -9.73
CA PHE A 150 17.61 -3.71 -9.85
C PHE A 150 17.70 -3.03 -11.23
N PRO A 151 16.56 -2.60 -11.80
CA PRO A 151 16.51 -2.06 -13.14
C PRO A 151 16.95 -0.58 -13.13
N LEU A 152 18.26 -0.35 -13.06
CA LEU A 152 18.84 0.99 -12.97
C LEU A 152 18.38 1.90 -14.13
N MET A 153 18.12 1.32 -15.30
CA MET A 153 17.59 2.04 -16.46
C MET A 153 16.14 2.51 -16.30
N GLU A 154 15.36 1.88 -15.42
CA GLU A 154 13.97 2.23 -15.13
C GLU A 154 13.84 3.14 -13.90
N MET A 155 14.90 3.25 -13.11
CA MET A 155 14.90 4.01 -11.87
C MET A 155 15.18 5.49 -12.12
N THR A 156 14.32 6.34 -11.55
CA THR A 156 14.50 7.80 -11.58
C THR A 156 15.55 8.30 -10.59
N GLY A 157 15.99 7.45 -9.66
CA GLY A 157 16.82 7.84 -8.51
C GLY A 157 16.03 8.49 -7.37
N LYS A 158 14.72 8.69 -7.56
CA LYS A 158 13.79 9.06 -6.50
C LYS A 158 13.13 7.79 -5.95
N LYS A 159 12.71 7.86 -4.69
CA LYS A 159 11.96 6.81 -4.02
C LYS A 159 10.64 7.36 -3.54
N CYS A 160 9.63 6.52 -3.47
CA CYS A 160 8.33 6.86 -2.92
C CYS A 160 7.99 5.88 -1.80
N ASP A 161 7.44 6.43 -0.73
CA ASP A 161 7.01 5.66 0.43
C ASP A 161 5.81 4.79 0.07
N THR A 162 5.85 3.53 0.48
CA THR A 162 4.84 2.53 0.10
C THR A 162 3.49 2.85 0.73
N LEU A 163 3.45 3.32 1.98
CA LEU A 163 2.23 3.83 2.60
C LEU A 163 1.60 4.96 1.79
N THR A 164 2.41 5.89 1.28
CA THR A 164 1.95 7.00 0.43
C THR A 164 1.36 6.47 -0.89
N ILE A 165 2.01 5.49 -1.52
CA ILE A 165 1.49 4.85 -2.74
C ILE A 165 0.16 4.15 -2.45
N SER A 166 0.10 3.36 -1.38
CA SER A 166 -1.11 2.65 -0.98
C SER A 166 -2.28 3.60 -0.76
N LEU A 167 -2.05 4.69 -0.03
CA LEU A 167 -3.08 5.70 0.22
C LEU A 167 -3.56 6.39 -1.07
N GLN A 168 -2.65 6.80 -1.96
CA GLN A 168 -3.02 7.44 -3.23
C GLN A 168 -3.65 6.47 -4.23
N GLY A 169 -3.19 5.21 -4.26
CA GLY A 169 -3.80 4.15 -5.06
C GLY A 169 -5.24 3.90 -4.65
N MET A 170 -5.48 3.74 -3.33
CA MET A 170 -6.84 3.57 -2.80
C MET A 170 -7.77 4.77 -3.05
N ARG A 171 -7.23 6.00 -3.06
CA ARG A 171 -7.99 7.20 -3.43
C ARG A 171 -8.35 7.24 -4.91
N SER A 172 -7.49 6.69 -5.76
CA SER A 172 -7.66 6.68 -7.21
C SER A 172 -8.71 5.67 -7.67
N LEU A 173 -9.10 4.73 -6.80
CA LEU A 173 -10.17 3.77 -7.08
C LEU A 173 -11.49 4.47 -7.39
N SER A 174 -11.91 4.32 -8.64
CA SER A 174 -13.18 4.86 -9.14
C SER A 174 -14.39 4.13 -8.54
N LYS A 175 -14.27 2.82 -8.28
CA LYS A 175 -15.29 2.01 -7.62
C LYS A 175 -14.62 1.03 -6.66
N LEU A 176 -15.29 0.81 -5.54
CA LEU A 176 -14.95 -0.29 -4.66
C LEU A 176 -15.52 -1.57 -5.26
N ASP A 177 -14.71 -2.62 -5.39
CA ASP A 177 -15.20 -3.91 -5.85
C ASP A 177 -16.21 -4.50 -4.83
N ASN A 178 -16.97 -5.51 -5.26
CA ASN A 178 -17.99 -6.11 -4.39
C ASN A 178 -17.36 -6.79 -3.14
N ARG A 179 -16.15 -7.34 -3.25
CA ARG A 179 -15.45 -8.04 -2.16
C ARG A 179 -15.06 -7.08 -1.04
N LEU A 180 -14.46 -5.95 -1.39
CA LEU A 180 -14.10 -4.87 -0.49
C LEU A 180 -15.37 -4.26 0.11
N THR A 181 -16.47 -4.21 -0.64
CA THR A 181 -17.77 -3.76 -0.13
C THR A 181 -18.34 -4.71 0.94
N GLU A 182 -18.01 -5.99 0.93
CA GLU A 182 -18.37 -6.94 2.00
C GLU A 182 -17.53 -6.74 3.27
N GLN A 183 -16.35 -6.14 3.15
CA GLN A 183 -15.44 -5.84 4.27
C GLN A 183 -15.66 -4.44 4.87
N MET A 184 -16.72 -3.74 4.46
CA MET A 184 -17.04 -2.41 4.95
C MET A 184 -17.24 -2.40 6.48
N PRO A 185 -16.57 -1.50 7.22
CA PRO A 185 -16.79 -1.41 8.66
C PRO A 185 -18.23 -1.02 8.99
N GLU A 186 -18.78 -1.62 10.04
CA GLU A 186 -20.15 -1.42 10.46
C GLU A 186 -20.42 0.03 10.90
N PRO A 187 -21.59 0.63 10.62
CA PRO A 187 -21.88 2.00 11.06
C PRO A 187 -21.78 2.22 12.58
N ASN A 188 -21.96 1.15 13.36
CA ASN A 188 -21.91 1.21 14.82
C ASN A 188 -20.55 0.79 15.40
N SER A 189 -19.60 0.33 14.57
CA SER A 189 -18.24 0.07 15.02
C SER A 189 -17.44 1.37 15.11
N GLY A 190 -16.35 1.29 15.84
CA GLY A 190 -15.39 2.37 16.04
C GLY A 190 -14.06 2.01 15.41
N LEU A 191 -13.16 2.99 15.34
CA LEU A 191 -11.83 2.81 14.77
C LEU A 191 -10.76 3.05 15.83
N ILE A 192 -9.67 2.29 15.78
CA ILE A 192 -8.46 2.54 16.58
C ILE A 192 -7.26 2.72 15.66
N LYS A 193 -6.30 3.56 16.07
CA LYS A 193 -5.04 3.77 15.34
C LYS A 193 -4.08 2.61 15.56
N LEU A 194 -3.45 2.18 14.48
CA LEU A 194 -2.36 1.21 14.52
C LEU A 194 -0.99 1.89 14.70
N GLU A 195 -0.87 3.14 14.24
CA GLU A 195 0.32 3.96 14.36
C GLU A 195 0.05 5.29 15.09
N ASP A 196 1.00 5.73 15.91
CA ASP A 196 0.88 6.99 16.64
C ASP A 196 1.32 8.20 15.81
N ASN A 197 2.21 8.00 14.84
CA ASN A 197 2.82 9.06 14.03
C ASN A 197 2.55 8.83 12.55
N LEU A 198 1.91 9.80 11.92
CA LEU A 198 1.57 9.73 10.50
C LEU A 198 2.50 10.63 9.67
N ASN A 199 3.23 10.04 8.72
CA ASN A 199 4.13 10.76 7.83
C ASN A 199 3.53 10.99 6.42
N CYS A 200 2.21 10.86 6.26
CA CYS A 200 1.52 11.07 5.00
C CYS A 200 0.48 12.20 5.09
N LYS A 201 0.09 12.74 3.93
CA LYS A 201 -0.89 13.83 3.85
C LYS A 201 -2.30 13.26 3.78
N LEU A 202 -3.11 13.49 4.82
CA LEU A 202 -4.52 13.10 4.86
C LEU A 202 -5.44 14.13 4.19
N LEU A 203 -6.50 13.65 3.56
CA LEU A 203 -7.65 14.45 3.12
C LEU A 203 -8.53 14.83 4.33
N PRO A 204 -9.41 15.84 4.23
CA PRO A 204 -10.23 16.28 5.36
C PRO A 204 -11.06 15.16 6.02
N ILE A 205 -11.68 14.28 5.23
CA ILE A 205 -12.46 13.15 5.75
C ILE A 205 -11.59 12.09 6.43
N GLU A 206 -10.40 11.82 5.89
CA GLU A 206 -9.44 10.88 6.47
C GLU A 206 -8.84 11.42 7.76
N ALA A 207 -8.49 12.72 7.80
CA ALA A 207 -8.02 13.39 9.00
C ALA A 207 -9.09 13.37 10.10
N CYS A 208 -10.36 13.58 9.73
CA CYS A 208 -11.46 13.48 10.67
C CYS A 208 -11.57 12.08 11.29
N LEU A 209 -11.54 11.03 10.46
CA LEU A 209 -11.56 9.66 10.96
C LEU A 209 -10.33 9.34 11.81
N TRP A 210 -9.16 9.80 11.38
CA TRP A 210 -7.92 9.65 12.14
C TRP A 210 -8.04 10.29 13.51
N ASP A 211 -8.42 11.57 13.61
CA ASP A 211 -8.49 12.28 14.88
C ASP A 211 -9.47 11.65 15.88
N ASP A 212 -10.58 11.11 15.36
CA ASP A 212 -11.64 10.49 16.15
C ASP A 212 -11.45 8.96 16.37
N ALA A 213 -10.41 8.34 15.81
CA ALA A 213 -10.10 6.91 15.95
C ALA A 213 -9.50 6.55 17.32
N ASN A 214 -10.36 6.52 18.34
CA ASN A 214 -10.01 6.18 19.73
C ASN A 214 -10.68 4.89 20.25
N GLY A 215 -11.39 4.16 19.38
CA GLY A 215 -12.14 2.93 19.68
C GLY A 215 -13.45 3.12 20.45
N LYS A 216 -13.79 4.33 20.87
CA LYS A 216 -14.99 4.64 21.67
C LYS A 216 -16.12 5.30 20.87
N MET A 217 -15.77 6.00 19.79
CA MET A 217 -16.75 6.68 18.95
C MET A 217 -17.06 5.85 17.71
N SER A 218 -18.35 5.66 17.44
CA SER A 218 -18.78 4.91 16.25
C SER A 218 -18.78 5.77 15.00
N LEU A 219 -18.67 5.14 13.83
CA LEU A 219 -18.77 5.83 12.53
C LEU A 219 -20.07 6.64 12.40
N LYS A 220 -21.19 6.12 12.90
CA LYS A 220 -22.48 6.82 12.93
C LYS A 220 -22.45 8.08 13.82
N LYS A 221 -21.75 8.04 14.96
CA LYS A 221 -21.56 9.23 15.81
C LYS A 221 -20.64 10.25 15.14
N ILE A 222 -19.59 9.79 14.45
CA ILE A 222 -18.72 10.66 13.62
C ILE A 222 -19.54 11.31 12.51
N ALA A 223 -20.40 10.58 11.82
CA ALA A 223 -21.29 11.11 10.77
C ALA A 223 -22.28 12.15 11.31
N GLN A 224 -22.72 12.04 12.56
CA GLN A 224 -23.60 13.03 13.19
C GLN A 224 -22.85 14.29 13.64
N LYS A 225 -21.59 14.13 14.08
CA LYS A 225 -20.70 15.24 14.49
C LYS A 225 -20.18 16.01 13.28
N THR A 226 -19.97 15.31 12.18
CA THR A 226 -19.49 15.84 10.90
C THR A 226 -20.66 16.10 9.96
N LEU A 227 -20.40 16.73 8.82
CA LEU A 227 -21.39 16.89 7.74
C LEU A 227 -21.17 15.84 6.63
N PHE A 228 -20.37 14.80 6.89
CA PHE A 228 -20.08 13.75 5.92
C PHE A 228 -21.15 12.66 5.94
N GLU A 229 -21.43 12.08 4.77
CA GLU A 229 -22.33 10.94 4.69
C GLU A 229 -21.70 9.69 5.31
N ILE A 230 -22.53 8.84 5.91
CA ILE A 230 -22.05 7.61 6.55
C ILE A 230 -21.32 6.69 5.56
N GLN A 231 -21.80 6.63 4.31
CA GLN A 231 -21.19 5.80 3.27
C GLN A 231 -19.78 6.27 2.90
N ASP A 232 -19.55 7.59 2.83
CA ASP A 232 -18.23 8.17 2.57
C ASP A 232 -17.28 7.88 3.73
N LEU A 233 -17.76 7.98 4.97
CA LEU A 233 -16.98 7.67 6.17
C LEU A 233 -16.62 6.19 6.24
N GLN A 234 -17.57 5.29 5.98
CA GLN A 234 -17.31 3.86 5.93
C GLN A 234 -16.27 3.58 4.83
N THR A 235 -16.48 4.06 3.61
CA THR A 235 -15.57 3.82 2.47
C THR A 235 -14.15 4.32 2.77
N THR A 236 -14.04 5.51 3.35
CA THR A 236 -12.76 6.07 3.78
C THR A 236 -12.14 5.23 4.90
N ALA A 237 -12.92 4.79 5.88
CA ALA A 237 -12.45 3.93 6.96
C ALA A 237 -11.90 2.60 6.42
N LEU A 238 -12.60 1.94 5.51
CA LEU A 238 -12.11 0.71 4.87
C LEU A 238 -10.76 0.94 4.17
N ARG A 239 -10.64 2.02 3.39
CA ARG A 239 -9.38 2.37 2.73
C ARG A 239 -8.24 2.50 3.74
N LEU A 240 -8.47 3.18 4.86
CA LEU A 240 -7.49 3.36 5.92
C LEU A 240 -7.17 2.05 6.67
N ILE A 241 -8.13 1.13 6.78
CA ILE A 241 -7.93 -0.20 7.38
C ILE A 241 -7.05 -1.08 6.48
N LEU A 242 -7.35 -1.12 5.18
CA LEU A 242 -6.62 -1.95 4.21
C LEU A 242 -5.15 -1.53 4.03
N ILE A 243 -4.85 -0.24 4.17
CA ILE A 243 -3.46 0.25 4.15
C ILE A 243 -2.78 0.15 5.53
N GLY A 244 -3.47 -0.36 6.55
CA GLY A 244 -2.87 -0.62 7.86
C GLY A 244 -2.77 0.59 8.80
N LEU A 245 -3.52 1.66 8.56
CA LEU A 245 -3.50 2.82 9.44
C LEU A 245 -4.50 2.70 10.60
N LEU A 246 -5.67 2.15 10.31
CA LEU A 246 -6.77 2.00 11.27
C LEU A 246 -7.17 0.54 11.42
N GLU A 247 -7.87 0.25 12.50
CA GLU A 247 -8.47 -1.06 12.76
C GLU A 247 -9.89 -0.87 13.28
N GLU A 248 -10.81 -1.72 12.81
CA GLU A 248 -12.19 -1.73 13.28
C GLU A 248 -12.30 -2.44 14.63
N VAL A 249 -13.01 -1.80 15.56
CA VAL A 249 -13.28 -2.34 16.90
C VAL A 249 -14.75 -2.17 17.28
N PRO A 250 -15.35 -3.12 18.01
CA PRO A 250 -16.71 -2.96 18.52
C PRO A 250 -16.74 -1.85 19.58
N VAL A 251 -17.63 -0.87 19.42
CA VAL A 251 -17.87 0.14 20.44
C VAL A 251 -18.74 -0.47 21.53
N SER A 252 -18.22 -0.58 22.75
CA SER A 252 -19.04 -0.93 23.90
C SER A 252 -20.15 0.10 24.03
N ARG A 253 -21.42 -0.35 23.96
CA ARG A 253 -22.55 0.51 24.31
C ARG A 253 -22.31 0.97 25.74
N GLU A 254 -22.16 2.27 25.95
CA GLU A 254 -22.45 2.82 27.27
C GLU A 254 -23.89 2.40 27.57
N GLU A 255 -24.04 1.51 28.55
CA GLU A 255 -25.36 1.17 29.08
C GLU A 255 -26.07 2.49 29.38
N PRO A 256 -27.34 2.67 28.97
CA PRO A 256 -28.11 3.81 29.45
C PRO A 256 -28.02 3.76 30.97
N GLN A 257 -27.52 4.85 31.56
CA GLN A 257 -27.41 5.02 33.01
C GLN A 257 -28.80 4.80 33.60
N THR A 258 -29.08 3.55 33.94
CA THR A 258 -30.24 3.18 34.72
C THR A 258 -29.86 3.66 36.10
N TYR A 259 -30.55 4.68 36.59
CA TYR A 259 -30.44 5.14 37.97
C TYR A 259 -30.70 3.94 38.89
N ALA A 260 -29.64 3.23 39.25
CA ALA A 260 -29.70 2.14 40.21
C ALA A 260 -29.72 2.78 41.59
N ALA A 261 -30.86 2.65 42.27
CA ALA A 261 -30.95 2.87 43.70
C ALA A 261 -29.89 2.03 44.44
N PRO A 262 -29.35 2.51 45.58
CA PRO A 262 -28.20 1.88 46.21
C PRO A 262 -28.65 0.63 46.96
N SER A 263 -28.28 -0.55 46.46
CA SER A 263 -28.21 -1.76 47.29
C SER A 263 -26.76 -1.98 47.70
N LEU A 264 -26.54 -1.87 49.02
CA LEU A 264 -25.32 -2.30 49.69
C LEU A 264 -25.11 -3.82 49.51
N GLU A 265 -23.84 -4.21 49.63
CA GLU A 265 -23.31 -5.56 49.93
C GLU A 265 -22.93 -6.41 48.69
N ARG A 266 -21.77 -7.08 48.61
CA ARG A 266 -20.55 -7.16 49.44
C ARG A 266 -19.48 -7.85 48.58
N LYS A 267 -18.24 -7.38 48.71
CA LYS A 267 -17.01 -7.86 48.05
C LYS A 267 -16.86 -9.39 48.02
N LEU A 268 -16.53 -9.94 46.86
CA LEU A 268 -15.59 -11.06 46.76
C LEU A 268 -14.50 -10.68 45.75
N ALA A 269 -13.33 -10.40 46.32
CA ALA A 269 -12.10 -10.18 45.59
C ALA A 269 -11.49 -11.53 45.22
N LEU A 270 -11.20 -11.73 43.94
CA LEU A 270 -10.17 -12.66 43.49
C LEU A 270 -9.14 -11.83 42.73
N SER A 271 -8.05 -11.60 43.44
CA SER A 271 -6.82 -10.98 43.01
C SER A 271 -6.11 -11.84 41.97
N SER A 272 -5.77 -11.25 40.84
CA SER A 272 -4.58 -11.63 40.07
C SER A 272 -3.90 -10.35 39.60
N THR A 273 -2.95 -9.90 40.41
CA THR A 273 -2.05 -8.78 40.15
C THR A 273 -0.99 -9.15 39.12
N ASN A 274 -0.87 -8.29 38.10
CA ASN A 274 0.34 -7.80 37.44
C ASN A 274 1.44 -8.77 37.01
N SER A 275 1.73 -8.74 35.70
CA SER A 275 3.04 -8.26 35.27
C SER A 275 2.99 -7.68 33.85
N MET A 276 2.96 -6.36 33.83
CA MET A 276 3.46 -5.45 32.80
C MET A 276 4.68 -6.01 32.06
N VAL A 277 4.51 -6.39 30.80
CA VAL A 277 5.61 -6.55 29.85
C VAL A 277 5.51 -5.38 28.88
N LYS A 278 6.45 -4.43 29.04
CA LYS A 278 6.80 -3.47 27.98
C LYS A 278 7.46 -4.25 26.85
N THR A 279 6.69 -4.68 25.85
CA THR A 279 7.24 -5.10 24.57
C THR A 279 7.46 -3.88 23.70
N LYS A 280 8.69 -3.79 23.17
CA LYS A 280 9.11 -2.87 22.12
C LYS A 280 8.07 -2.84 20.99
N SER A 281 7.88 -1.66 20.40
CA SER A 281 7.05 -1.40 19.22
C SER A 281 7.38 -2.37 18.07
N GLN A 282 6.70 -3.51 18.05
CA GLN A 282 6.45 -4.25 16.82
C GLN A 282 5.19 -3.61 16.22
N GLY A 283 5.25 -3.22 14.95
CA GLY A 283 4.12 -2.62 14.25
C GLY A 283 2.88 -3.47 14.44
N LYS A 284 1.78 -2.86 14.88
CA LYS A 284 0.50 -3.55 15.03
C LYS A 284 -0.02 -3.86 13.63
N VAL A 285 -0.12 -5.14 13.32
CA VAL A 285 -0.67 -5.63 12.05
C VAL A 285 -2.19 -5.61 12.13
N SER A 286 -2.90 -5.21 11.07
CA SER A 286 -4.36 -5.17 11.06
C SER A 286 -4.97 -6.57 11.14
N ASN A 287 -6.10 -6.71 11.84
CA ASN A 287 -6.81 -8.00 11.93
C ASN A 287 -7.34 -8.49 10.57
N SER A 288 -7.61 -7.57 9.62
CA SER A 288 -8.00 -7.95 8.25
C SER A 288 -6.88 -8.71 7.54
N LEU A 289 -5.64 -8.22 7.66
CA LEU A 289 -4.46 -8.87 7.11
C LEU A 289 -4.19 -10.21 7.79
N LEU A 290 -4.40 -10.29 9.12
CA LEU A 290 -4.30 -11.56 9.85
C LEU A 290 -5.38 -12.57 9.42
N GLY A 291 -6.61 -12.11 9.17
CA GLY A 291 -7.68 -12.94 8.64
C GLY A 291 -7.33 -13.52 7.27
N ASN A 292 -6.97 -12.66 6.32
CA ASN A 292 -6.56 -13.07 4.97
C ASN A 292 -5.34 -14.01 5.00
N LEU A 293 -4.39 -13.77 5.91
CA LEU A 293 -3.23 -14.65 6.11
C LEU A 293 -3.62 -16.03 6.64
N VAL A 294 -4.54 -16.11 7.61
CA VAL A 294 -5.01 -17.39 8.15
C VAL A 294 -5.78 -18.17 7.09
N ASP A 295 -6.62 -17.51 6.30
CA ASP A 295 -7.36 -18.16 5.21
C ASP A 295 -6.42 -18.65 4.11
N PHE A 296 -5.41 -17.86 3.74
CA PHE A 296 -4.36 -18.29 2.82
C PHE A 296 -3.62 -19.54 3.30
N LEU A 297 -3.24 -19.57 4.59
CA LEU A 297 -2.54 -20.73 5.17
C LEU A 297 -3.42 -21.98 5.21
N ARG A 298 -4.73 -21.84 5.43
CA ARG A 298 -5.69 -22.97 5.40
C ARG A 298 -5.93 -23.53 4.00
N ASN A 299 -5.81 -22.70 2.97
CA ASN A 299 -6.08 -23.10 1.58
C ASN A 299 -4.83 -23.68 0.89
N ASN A 300 -3.62 -23.43 1.41
CA ASN A 300 -2.35 -23.87 0.81
C ASN A 300 -1.61 -24.97 1.60
N PHE A 301 -2.19 -25.48 2.70
CA PHE A 301 -1.67 -26.60 3.51
C PHE A 301 -2.81 -27.52 3.97
#